data_AF-A0A6A6LBM1-F1
#
_entry.id   AF-A0A6A6LBM1-F1
#
_cell.length_a   1.000
_cell.length_b   1.000
_cell.length_c   1.000
_cell.angle_alpha   90.00
_cell.angle_beta   90.00
_cell.angle_gamma   90.00
#
_symmetry.space_group_name_H-M   'P 1'
#
loop_
_entity.id
_entity.type
_entity.pdbx_description
1 polymer ?
#
loop_
_entity_poly.entity_id
_entity_poly.type
_entity_poly.pdbx_seq_one_letter_code
_entity_poly.pdbx_strand_id
1 'polypeptide(L)'
;MHPVYKILKPHMLYTLAINAEAREVLISANGIVESYFGPQKYCLGITESAYRHWWRFDMEASPLILSEVDKEYMGARKDLSTWSGDIVIIEAFYGFNGNEEDRKRD
;
A
#
# COMPACT_ATOMS: atom_id res chain seq x y z
N MET A 1 23.99 -27.75 -3.74
CA MET A 1 23.41 -26.64 -2.93
C MET A 1 23.97 -25.33 -3.46
N HIS A 2 23.12 -24.40 -3.91
CA HIS A 2 23.58 -23.14 -4.52
C HIS A 2 24.00 -22.11 -3.46
N PRO A 3 25.16 -21.42 -3.59
CA PRO A 3 25.63 -20.44 -2.61
C PRO A 3 24.62 -19.32 -2.30
N VAL A 4 23.89 -18.83 -3.31
CA VAL A 4 22.87 -17.78 -3.14
C VAL A 4 21.73 -18.24 -2.22
N TYR A 5 21.32 -19.51 -2.30
CA TYR A 5 20.28 -20.06 -1.43
C TYR A 5 20.68 -20.00 0.06
N LYS A 6 21.97 -20.24 0.36
CA LYS A 6 22.46 -20.18 1.75
C LYS A 6 22.35 -18.77 2.35
N ILE A 7 22.59 -17.74 1.53
CA ILE A 7 22.52 -16.34 1.96
C ILE A 7 21.06 -15.91 2.10
N LEU A 8 20.19 -16.25 1.14
CA LEU A 8 18.79 -15.84 1.16
C LEU A 8 17.94 -16.56 2.21
N LYS A 9 18.26 -17.83 2.52
CA LYS A 9 17.45 -18.67 3.39
C LYS A 9 17.05 -17.99 4.70
N PRO A 10 17.95 -17.43 5.54
CA PRO A 10 17.55 -16.78 6.79
C PRO A 10 16.68 -15.53 6.59
N HIS A 11 16.83 -14.81 5.47
CA HIS A 11 16.11 -13.56 5.21
C HIS A 11 14.70 -13.75 4.63
N MET A 12 14.40 -14.92 4.06
CA MET A 12 13.08 -15.25 3.53
C MET A 12 12.30 -16.22 4.43
N LEU A 13 12.80 -16.48 5.64
CA LEU A 13 12.10 -17.33 6.60
C LEU A 13 10.74 -16.73 6.93
N TYR A 14 9.72 -17.59 6.91
CA TYR A 14 8.32 -17.28 7.24
C TYR A 14 7.59 -16.29 6.32
N THR A 15 8.28 -15.60 5.39
CA THR A 15 7.65 -14.62 4.48
C THR A 15 6.47 -15.23 3.71
N LEU A 16 6.63 -16.45 3.18
CA LEU A 16 5.54 -17.11 2.44
C LEU A 16 4.40 -17.55 3.36
N ALA A 17 4.70 -18.01 4.58
CA ALA A 17 3.70 -18.47 5.53
C ALA A 17 2.82 -17.29 5.99
N ILE A 18 3.43 -16.18 6.42
CA ILE A 18 2.67 -15.01 6.86
C ILE A 18 1.87 -14.37 5.71
N ASN A 19 2.40 -14.38 4.48
CA ASN A 19 1.69 -13.85 3.31
C ASN A 19 0.47 -14.72 2.93
N ALA A 20 0.51 -16.03 3.17
CA ALA A 20 -0.62 -16.91 2.96
C ALA A 20 -1.73 -16.60 3.98
N GLU A 21 -1.39 -16.54 5.26
CA GLU A 21 -2.33 -16.20 6.34
C GLU A 21 -2.94 -14.80 6.15
N ALA A 22 -2.14 -13.83 5.70
CA ALA A 22 -2.62 -12.49 5.40
C ALA A 22 -3.69 -12.48 4.30
N ARG A 23 -3.59 -13.36 3.30
CA ARG A 23 -4.60 -13.46 2.23
C ARG A 23 -5.93 -14.03 2.71
N GLU A 24 -5.93 -14.78 3.81
CA GLU A 24 -7.12 -15.39 4.41
C GLU A 24 -7.82 -14.42 5.37
N VAL A 25 -7.05 -13.72 6.22
CA VAL A 25 -7.60 -12.98 7.37
C VAL A 25 -7.44 -11.46 7.25
N LEU A 26 -6.38 -10.99 6.60
CA LEU A 26 -6.01 -9.58 6.60
C LEU A 26 -6.58 -8.82 5.40
N ILE A 27 -6.25 -9.27 4.18
CA ILE A 27 -6.59 -8.58 2.91
C ILE A 27 -7.68 -9.28 2.09
N SER A 28 -8.28 -10.34 2.64
CA SER A 28 -9.48 -10.97 2.07
C SER A 28 -10.67 -10.00 2.09
N ALA A 29 -11.70 -10.32 1.30
CA ALA A 29 -12.99 -9.63 1.38
C ALA A 29 -13.54 -9.75 2.80
N ASN A 30 -14.01 -8.64 3.38
CA ASN A 30 -14.42 -8.54 4.78
C ASN A 30 -13.30 -8.90 5.79
N GLY A 31 -12.04 -8.92 5.35
CA GLY A 31 -10.88 -9.08 6.22
C GLY A 31 -10.66 -7.87 7.12
N ILE A 32 -9.61 -7.94 7.94
CA ILE A 32 -9.29 -6.89 8.92
C ILE A 32 -9.05 -5.54 8.23
N VAL A 33 -8.38 -5.49 7.08
CA VAL A 33 -8.09 -4.22 6.40
C VAL A 33 -9.37 -3.53 5.91
N GLU A 34 -10.25 -4.27 5.24
CA GLU A 34 -11.51 -3.71 4.73
C GLU A 34 -12.49 -3.31 5.84
N SER A 35 -12.47 -4.02 6.98
CA SER A 35 -13.42 -3.79 8.08
C SER A 35 -13.08 -2.57 8.95
N TYR A 36 -11.78 -2.27 9.13
CA TYR A 36 -11.32 -1.27 10.10
C TYR A 36 -10.72 -0.02 9.47
N PHE A 37 -10.35 -0.03 8.18
CA PHE A 37 -9.73 1.11 7.51
C PHE A 37 -10.74 1.90 6.68
N GLY A 38 -10.55 3.22 6.66
CA GLY A 38 -11.44 4.17 5.98
C GLY A 38 -11.83 3.78 4.55
N PRO A 39 -10.89 3.43 3.66
CA PRO A 39 -11.20 3.10 2.27
C PRO A 39 -11.98 1.79 2.06
N GLN A 40 -12.21 0.99 3.10
CA GLN A 40 -12.99 -0.24 3.05
C GLN A 40 -12.66 -1.11 1.82
N LYS A 41 -13.65 -1.43 0.98
CA LYS A 41 -13.52 -2.27 -0.23
C LYS A 41 -12.50 -1.75 -1.24
N TYR A 42 -12.12 -0.48 -1.16
CA TYR A 42 -11.16 0.14 -2.08
C TYR A 42 -9.70 -0.02 -1.62
N CYS A 43 -9.43 -0.54 -0.41
CA CYS A 43 -8.08 -0.72 0.11
C CYS A 43 -7.18 -1.54 -0.85
N LEU A 44 -7.69 -2.66 -1.38
CA LEU A 44 -6.91 -3.50 -2.29
C LEU A 44 -6.66 -2.79 -3.64
N GLY A 45 -7.65 -2.05 -4.16
CA GLY A 45 -7.51 -1.30 -5.42
C GLY A 45 -6.48 -0.17 -5.34
N ILE A 46 -6.37 0.50 -4.18
CA ILE A 46 -5.31 1.48 -3.94
C ILE A 46 -3.93 0.80 -4.00
N THR A 47 -3.77 -0.34 -3.35
CA THR A 47 -2.50 -1.08 -3.38
C THR A 47 -2.16 -1.64 -4.76
N GLU A 48 -3.15 -2.05 -5.55
CA GLU A 48 -2.96 -2.47 -6.94
C GLU A 48 -2.42 -1.31 -7.79
N SER A 49 -3.04 -0.14 -7.68
CA SER A 49 -2.61 1.04 -8.42
C SER A 49 -1.20 1.49 -8.03
N ALA A 50 -0.88 1.48 -6.74
CA ALA A 50 0.47 1.77 -6.24
C ALA A 50 1.50 0.80 -6.82
N TYR A 51 1.21 -0.50 -6.81
CA TYR A 51 2.11 -1.50 -7.36
C TYR A 51 2.31 -1.36 -8.88
N ARG A 52 1.24 -1.02 -9.60
CA ARG A 52 1.26 -0.88 -11.06
C ARG A 52 2.04 0.35 -11.52
N HIS A 53 1.89 1.48 -10.84
CA HIS A 53 2.38 2.77 -11.33
C HIS A 53 3.62 3.29 -10.57
N TRP A 54 3.76 2.97 -9.28
CA TRP A 54 4.84 3.51 -8.44
C TRP A 54 5.94 2.51 -8.13
N TRP A 55 5.59 1.25 -7.90
CA TRP A 55 6.57 0.28 -7.41
C TRP A 55 7.60 -0.05 -8.49
N ARG A 56 8.87 0.23 -8.21
CA ARG A 56 10.02 -0.16 -9.05
C ARG A 56 11.23 -0.51 -8.20
N PHE A 57 11.90 -1.60 -8.55
CA PHE A 57 13.03 -2.14 -7.79
C PHE A 57 14.26 -1.19 -7.73
N ASP A 58 14.47 -0.37 -8.77
CA ASP A 58 15.56 0.61 -8.85
C ASP A 58 15.39 1.76 -7.85
N MET A 59 14.17 2.04 -7.40
CA MET A 59 13.89 3.07 -6.39
C MET A 59 14.14 2.59 -4.96
N GLU A 60 13.98 1.29 -4.69
CA GLU A 60 14.12 0.69 -3.34
C GLU A 60 15.55 0.79 -2.77
N ALA A 61 16.56 0.86 -3.64
CA ALA A 61 17.97 0.91 -3.25
C ALA A 61 18.57 2.34 -3.29
N SER A 62 17.75 3.35 -3.59
CA SER A 62 18.23 4.70 -3.83
C SER A 62 18.58 5.43 -2.52
N PRO A 63 19.75 6.10 -2.41
CA PRO A 63 20.04 7.03 -1.31
C PRO A 63 19.04 8.21 -1.24
N LEU A 64 18.27 8.43 -2.31
CA LEU A 64 17.22 9.45 -2.38
C LEU A 64 16.05 9.13 -1.44
N ILE A 65 15.88 7.89 -0.96
CA ILE A 65 14.88 7.54 0.08
C ILE A 65 15.07 8.34 1.38
N LEU A 66 16.23 8.99 1.53
CA LEU A 66 16.58 9.85 2.66
C LEU A 66 16.70 11.34 2.28
N SER A 67 16.50 11.70 1.00
CA SER A 67 16.53 13.09 0.55
C SER A 67 15.29 13.84 1.07
N GLU A 68 15.37 15.17 1.25
CA GLU A 68 14.38 16.04 1.91
C GLU A 68 12.90 15.71 1.64
N VAL A 69 12.58 15.15 0.48
CA VAL A 69 11.24 14.70 0.06
C VAL A 69 10.64 13.68 1.03
N ASP A 70 11.42 12.77 1.62
CA ASP A 70 10.91 11.72 2.52
C ASP A 70 10.76 12.16 3.99
N LYS A 71 11.42 13.25 4.41
CA LYS A 71 11.19 13.86 5.74
C LYS A 71 9.80 14.49 5.85
N GLU A 72 9.18 14.78 4.72
CA GLU A 72 7.86 15.37 4.59
C GLU A 72 6.71 14.35 4.79
N TYR A 73 7.00 13.05 4.68
CA TYR A 73 6.03 11.94 4.77
C TYR A 73 5.61 11.58 6.21
N MET A 74 6.31 12.07 7.24
CA MET A 74 6.06 11.73 8.67
C MET A 74 5.02 12.63 9.37
N GLY A 75 4.08 13.23 8.63
CA GLY A 75 2.89 13.87 9.22
C GLY A 75 2.94 15.39 9.41
N ALA A 76 3.68 16.13 8.57
CA ALA A 76 3.81 17.58 8.68
C ALA A 76 3.03 18.41 7.63
N ARG A 77 2.08 17.84 6.88
CA ARG A 77 1.30 18.57 5.85
C ARG A 77 -0.18 18.64 6.21
N LYS A 78 -0.70 19.87 6.39
CA LYS A 78 -2.13 20.16 6.65
C LYS A 78 -2.99 20.21 5.37
N ASP A 79 -2.38 20.20 4.19
CA ASP A 79 -3.04 20.36 2.89
C ASP A 79 -2.83 19.11 2.01
N LEU A 80 -3.92 18.44 1.67
CA LEU A 80 -3.95 17.21 0.86
C LEU A 80 -3.59 17.43 -0.62
N SER A 81 -3.64 18.67 -1.13
CA SER A 81 -3.33 18.99 -2.54
C SER A 81 -1.84 18.89 -2.89
N THR A 82 -0.98 18.78 -1.87
CA THR A 82 0.49 18.68 -2.00
C THR A 82 1.01 17.25 -1.91
N TRP A 83 0.11 16.27 -1.87
CA TRP A 83 0.50 14.87 -1.95
C TRP A 83 1.11 14.61 -3.32
N SER A 84 2.41 14.31 -3.37
CA SER A 84 3.09 13.80 -4.55
C SER A 84 2.75 12.33 -4.82
N GLY A 85 1.52 11.91 -4.52
CA GLY A 85 0.97 10.68 -5.08
C GLY A 85 0.49 10.99 -6.49
N ASP A 86 0.79 10.14 -7.47
CA ASP A 86 0.06 10.12 -8.75
C ASP A 86 -1.42 10.43 -8.55
N ILE A 87 -1.91 11.22 -9.51
CA ILE A 87 -3.32 11.55 -9.66
C ILE A 87 -4.23 10.32 -9.51
N VAL A 88 -3.76 9.13 -9.88
CA VAL A 88 -4.50 7.86 -9.77
C VAL A 88 -4.77 7.41 -8.33
N ILE A 89 -3.85 7.65 -7.38
CA ILE A 89 -4.08 7.28 -5.96
C ILE A 89 -4.97 8.30 -5.27
N ILE A 90 -4.78 9.58 -5.62
CA ILE A 90 -5.65 10.66 -5.17
C ILE A 90 -7.07 10.47 -5.75
N GLU A 91 -7.21 10.12 -7.02
CA GLU A 91 -8.48 9.77 -7.68
C GLU A 91 -9.11 8.50 -7.13
N ALA A 92 -8.33 7.46 -6.79
CA ALA A 92 -8.86 6.27 -6.12
C ALA A 92 -9.40 6.61 -4.72
N PHE A 93 -8.72 7.49 -3.99
CA PHE A 93 -9.15 7.98 -2.68
C PHE A 93 -10.37 8.91 -2.77
N TYR A 94 -10.42 9.82 -3.75
CA TYR A 94 -11.59 10.67 -3.97
C TYR A 94 -12.76 9.92 -4.61
N GLY A 95 -12.53 8.89 -5.41
CA GLY A 95 -13.55 7.96 -5.91
C GLY A 95 -14.21 7.17 -4.77
N PHE A 96 -13.48 6.92 -3.68
CA PHE A 96 -14.05 6.44 -2.42
C PHE A 96 -14.93 7.50 -1.73
N ASN A 97 -14.50 8.77 -1.66
CA ASN A 97 -15.27 9.85 -1.02
C ASN A 97 -16.48 10.35 -1.86
N GLY A 98 -16.42 10.27 -3.18
CA GLY A 98 -17.43 10.82 -4.10
C GLY A 98 -18.72 9.99 -4.21
N ASN A 99 -18.71 8.72 -3.78
CA ASN A 99 -19.89 7.84 -3.75
C ASN A 99 -20.65 7.94 -2.41
N GLU A 100 -20.70 9.13 -1.82
CA GLU A 100 -21.39 9.38 -0.55
C GLU A 100 -22.92 9.20 -0.66
N GLU A 101 -23.48 9.22 -1.87
CA GLU A 101 -24.91 8.93 -2.13
C GLU A 101 -25.27 7.43 -2.02
N ASP A 102 -24.33 6.52 -2.25
CA ASP A 102 -24.58 5.08 -2.11
C ASP A 102 -24.49 4.61 -0.65
N ARG A 103 -23.84 5.38 0.24
CA ARG A 103 -23.77 5.12 1.69
C ARG A 103 -25.12 5.25 2.42
N LYS A 104 -26.19 5.70 1.76
CA LYS A 104 -27.55 5.81 2.33
C LYS A 104 -28.51 4.69 1.91
N ARG A 105 -28.05 3.70 1.13
CA ARG A 105 -28.92 2.64 0.57
C ARG A 105 -28.72 1.24 1.14
N ASP A 106 -27.85 1.06 2.13
CA ASP A 106 -27.65 -0.20 2.85
C ASP A 106 -27.98 -0.05 4.34
#